data_AF-A0A160PMM0-F1
#
_entry.id   AF-A0A160PMM0-F1
#
_cell.length_a   1.000
_cell.length_b   1.000
_cell.length_c   1.000
_cell.angle_alpha   90.00
_cell.angle_beta   90.00
_cell.angle_gamma   90.00
#
_symmetry.space_group_name_H-M   'P 1'
#
loop_
_entity.id
_entity.type
_entity.pdbx_description
1 polymer ?
#
loop_
_entity_poly.entity_id
_entity_poly.type
_entity_poly.pdbx_seq_one_letter_code
_entity_poly.pdbx_strand_id
1 'polypeptide(L)'
;MSEILETYWAPHFGKTEEATALVSYLAQASGDTIEVHTLFGDLGLDGLSGNYTDTDINGYGDAFLVVAALSVLMAENKASGGVNLGELGGSDKTIRLHVESKENTQINTALKYFALSPEDHAAAERFDEDELSELADLSEQLRGQLD
;
A
#
# COMPACT_ATOMS: atom_id res chain seq x y z
N MET A 1 15.14 -8.63 6.27
CA MET A 1 14.20 -8.20 5.24
C MET A 1 13.76 -9.41 4.44
N SER A 2 12.45 -9.60 4.28
CA SER A 2 11.86 -10.72 3.54
C SER A 2 11.95 -10.51 2.03
N GLU A 3 11.71 -11.56 1.24
CA GLU A 3 11.67 -11.47 -0.23
C GLU A 3 10.60 -10.46 -0.71
N ILE A 4 9.45 -10.37 -0.02
CA ILE A 4 8.40 -9.39 -0.34
C ILE A 4 8.90 -7.96 -0.14
N LEU A 5 9.54 -7.68 1.00
CA LEU A 5 10.06 -6.34 1.28
C LEU A 5 11.25 -5.99 0.38
N GLU A 6 12.11 -6.96 0.06
CA GLU A 6 13.24 -6.77 -0.87
C GLU A 6 12.77 -6.54 -2.31
N THR A 7 11.66 -7.15 -2.72
CA THR A 7 11.11 -7.03 -4.08
C THR A 7 10.26 -5.79 -4.27
N TYR A 8 9.32 -5.53 -3.37
CA TYR A 8 8.29 -4.49 -3.58
C TYR A 8 8.53 -3.23 -2.75
N TRP A 9 9.00 -3.37 -1.50
CA TRP A 9 9.09 -2.23 -0.57
C TRP A 9 10.37 -1.41 -0.78
N ALA A 10 11.53 -2.00 -0.52
CA ALA A 10 12.80 -1.27 -0.47
C ALA A 10 13.19 -0.57 -1.79
N PRO A 11 12.98 -1.18 -2.98
CA PRO A 11 13.32 -0.51 -4.23
C PRO A 11 12.24 0.44 -4.77
N HIS A 12 10.96 0.21 -4.45
CA HIS A 12 9.82 0.90 -5.08
C HIS A 12 8.88 1.55 -4.05
N PHE A 13 7.79 0.86 -3.66
CA PHE A 13 6.66 1.47 -2.95
C PHE A 13 7.03 2.05 -1.58
N GLY A 14 8.08 1.54 -0.94
CA GLY A 14 8.55 2.01 0.38
C GLY A 14 9.32 3.34 0.34
N LYS A 15 9.66 3.86 -0.85
CA LYS A 15 10.40 5.13 -1.00
C LYS A 15 9.51 6.37 -1.05
N THR A 16 8.20 6.18 -1.13
CA THR A 16 7.25 7.29 -1.30
C THR A 16 6.98 7.99 0.04
N GLU A 17 6.56 9.26 -0.04
CA GLU A 17 6.13 10.01 1.14
C GLU A 17 4.86 9.37 1.74
N GLU A 18 4.00 8.81 0.88
CA GLU A 18 2.80 8.05 1.23
C GLU A 18 3.13 6.82 2.09
N ALA A 19 4.16 6.05 1.74
CA ALA A 19 4.61 4.92 2.52
C ALA A 19 5.15 5.35 3.89
N THR A 20 5.87 6.46 3.94
CA THR A 20 6.38 7.03 5.19
C THR A 20 5.24 7.50 6.10
N ALA A 21 4.23 8.16 5.53
CA ALA A 21 3.03 8.59 6.25
C ALA A 21 2.22 7.38 6.77
N LEU A 22 2.07 6.34 5.96
CA LEU A 22 1.42 5.09 6.33
C LEU A 22 2.15 4.40 7.50
N VAL A 23 3.46 4.21 7.42
CA VAL A 23 4.24 3.59 8.51
C VAL A 23 4.13 4.40 9.79
N SER A 24 4.14 5.74 9.68
CA SER A 24 3.96 6.64 10.82
C SER A 24 2.59 6.47 11.47
N TYR A 25 1.51 6.35 10.67
CA TYR A 25 0.17 6.07 11.17
C TYR A 25 0.11 4.72 11.91
N LEU A 26 0.67 3.66 11.32
CA LEU A 26 0.67 2.31 11.90
C LEU A 26 1.46 2.25 13.23
N ALA A 27 2.54 3.03 13.35
CA ALA A 27 3.33 3.11 14.57
C ALA A 27 2.55 3.72 15.76
N GLN A 28 1.56 4.57 15.50
CA GLN A 28 0.75 5.20 16.55
C GLN A 28 -0.38 4.31 17.08
N ALA A 29 -0.64 3.17 16.43
CA ALA A 29 -1.68 2.26 16.89
C ALA A 29 -1.33 1.69 18.28
N SER A 30 -2.31 1.70 19.19
CA SER A 30 -2.13 1.23 20.57
C SER A 30 -2.05 -0.28 20.72
N GLY A 31 -2.43 -1.05 19.70
CA GLY A 31 -2.42 -2.51 19.70
C GLY A 31 -1.53 -3.10 18.61
N ASP A 32 -1.34 -4.41 18.66
CA ASP A 32 -0.54 -5.15 17.67
C ASP A 32 -1.36 -5.55 16.45
N THR A 33 -2.70 -5.62 16.55
CA THR A 33 -3.58 -5.84 15.40
C THR A 33 -4.12 -4.52 14.89
N ILE A 34 -3.98 -4.28 13.59
CA ILE A 34 -4.54 -3.14 12.88
C ILE A 34 -5.73 -3.63 12.05
N GLU A 35 -6.88 -3.03 12.31
CA GLU A 35 -8.08 -3.22 11.50
C GLU A 35 -7.95 -2.33 10.25
N VAL A 36 -7.77 -2.92 9.08
CA VAL A 36 -7.61 -2.15 7.84
C VAL A 36 -8.87 -1.35 7.51
N HIS A 37 -10.05 -1.83 7.90
CA HIS A 37 -11.29 -1.06 7.80
C HIS A 37 -11.23 0.28 8.56
N THR A 38 -10.62 0.32 9.74
CA THR A 38 -10.45 1.57 10.50
C THR A 38 -9.53 2.54 9.78
N LEU A 39 -8.40 2.06 9.24
CA LEU A 39 -7.52 2.87 8.40
C LEU A 39 -8.27 3.43 7.18
N PHE A 40 -9.05 2.60 6.49
CA PHE A 40 -9.83 3.02 5.33
C PHE A 40 -10.86 4.10 5.67
N GLY A 41 -11.53 3.97 6.82
CA GLY A 41 -12.45 4.97 7.34
C GLY A 41 -11.76 6.29 7.70
N ASP A 42 -10.64 6.23 8.40
CA ASP A 42 -9.88 7.40 8.85
C ASP A 42 -9.30 8.21 7.68
N LEU A 43 -8.87 7.51 6.62
CA LEU A 43 -8.32 8.14 5.40
C LEU A 43 -9.38 8.46 4.34
N GLY A 44 -10.64 8.06 4.55
CA GLY A 44 -11.72 8.26 3.57
C GLY A 44 -11.63 7.36 2.32
N LEU A 45 -10.67 6.43 2.26
CA LEU A 45 -10.47 5.47 1.17
C LEU A 45 -11.73 4.63 0.90
N ASP A 46 -12.47 4.36 1.97
CA ASP A 46 -13.65 3.52 1.96
C ASP A 46 -14.77 4.05 1.03
N GLY A 47 -14.86 5.38 0.89
CA GLY A 47 -15.82 6.05 0.03
C GLY A 47 -15.46 6.04 -1.46
N LEU A 48 -14.20 5.75 -1.78
CA LEU A 48 -13.67 5.79 -3.16
C LEU A 48 -13.85 4.44 -3.88
N SER A 49 -14.18 3.38 -3.16
CA SER A 49 -14.56 2.08 -3.73
C SER A 49 -13.53 1.48 -4.69
N GLY A 50 -12.23 1.65 -4.39
CA GLY A 50 -11.13 1.15 -5.22
C GLY A 50 -10.73 2.04 -6.39
N ASN A 51 -11.40 3.18 -6.60
CA ASN A 51 -10.97 4.20 -7.58
C ASN A 51 -10.13 5.27 -6.87
N TYR A 52 -8.81 5.13 -6.92
CA TYR A 52 -7.85 6.04 -6.29
C TYR A 52 -7.03 6.85 -7.30
N THR A 53 -7.46 6.85 -8.56
CA THR A 53 -6.68 7.34 -9.71
C THR A 53 -6.26 8.81 -9.62
N ASP A 54 -7.09 9.66 -9.03
CA ASP A 54 -6.84 11.12 -8.95
C ASP A 54 -7.35 11.66 -7.61
N THR A 55 -6.91 11.04 -6.51
CA THR A 55 -7.31 11.46 -5.16
C THR A 55 -6.10 11.70 -4.29
N ASP A 56 -6.00 12.92 -3.77
CA ASP A 56 -5.05 13.29 -2.73
C ASP A 56 -5.71 13.19 -1.34
N ILE A 57 -5.05 12.49 -0.43
CA ILE A 57 -5.44 12.33 0.96
C ILE A 57 -4.66 13.34 1.79
N ASN A 58 -5.38 14.26 2.42
CA ASN A 58 -4.78 15.32 3.21
C ASN A 58 -3.82 14.77 4.29
N GLY A 59 -2.54 15.12 4.18
CA GLY A 59 -1.47 14.69 5.10
C GLY A 59 -0.87 13.32 4.79
N TYR A 60 -1.33 12.63 3.75
CA TYR A 60 -0.81 11.34 3.30
C TYR A 60 -0.32 11.36 1.86
N GLY A 61 -0.89 12.20 0.99
CA GLY A 61 -0.53 12.29 -0.43
C GLY A 61 -1.45 11.45 -1.31
N ASP A 62 -0.92 10.91 -2.41
CA ASP A 62 -1.68 10.19 -3.41
C ASP A 62 -2.33 8.90 -2.87
N ALA A 63 -3.64 8.76 -3.04
CA ALA A 63 -4.41 7.66 -2.51
C ALA A 63 -3.99 6.30 -3.08
N PHE A 64 -3.64 6.24 -4.37
CA PHE A 64 -3.16 5.00 -4.98
C PHE A 64 -1.83 4.59 -4.37
N LEU A 65 -0.87 5.51 -4.22
CA LEU A 65 0.43 5.20 -3.63
C LEU A 65 0.34 4.77 -2.15
N VAL A 66 -0.59 5.34 -1.36
CA VAL A 66 -0.90 4.85 -0.01
C VAL A 66 -1.39 3.40 -0.06
N VAL A 67 -2.34 3.11 -0.96
CA VAL A 67 -2.93 1.77 -1.12
C VAL A 67 -1.92 0.75 -1.64
N ALA A 68 -1.05 1.14 -2.58
CA ALA A 68 0.01 0.32 -3.11
C ALA A 68 1.03 -0.04 -2.00
N ALA A 69 1.46 0.94 -1.20
CA ALA A 69 2.31 0.68 -0.04
C ALA A 69 1.64 -0.28 0.96
N LEU A 70 0.36 -0.04 1.30
CA LEU A 70 -0.40 -0.92 2.19
C LEU A 70 -0.50 -2.35 1.65
N SER A 71 -0.66 -2.51 0.33
CA SER A 71 -0.77 -3.83 -0.29
C SER A 71 0.52 -4.66 -0.15
N VAL A 72 1.71 -4.02 -0.15
CA VAL A 72 2.97 -4.70 0.17
C VAL A 72 2.97 -5.20 1.62
N LEU A 73 2.49 -4.37 2.54
CA LEU A 73 2.41 -4.76 3.96
C LEU A 73 1.40 -5.88 4.19
N MET A 74 0.31 -5.92 3.43
CA MET A 74 -0.65 -7.02 3.45
C MET A 74 -0.04 -8.33 2.95
N ALA A 75 0.73 -8.29 1.86
CA ALA A 75 1.46 -9.44 1.36
C ALA A 75 2.47 -9.95 2.40
N GLU A 76 3.25 -9.05 3.01
CA GLU A 76 4.20 -9.40 4.08
C GLU A 76 3.48 -10.00 5.28
N ASN A 77 2.38 -9.39 5.73
CA ASN A 77 1.57 -9.92 6.83
C ASN A 77 1.04 -11.34 6.54
N LYS A 78 0.61 -11.60 5.30
CA LYS A 78 0.11 -12.91 4.87
C LYS A 78 1.22 -13.97 4.84
N ALA A 79 2.41 -13.61 4.37
CA ALA A 79 3.55 -14.53 4.25
C ALA A 79 4.23 -14.82 5.60
N SER A 80 4.41 -13.78 6.42
CA SER A 80 5.21 -13.84 7.64
C SER A 80 4.38 -13.89 8.93
N GLY A 81 3.07 -13.65 8.85
CA GLY A 81 2.16 -13.61 10.02
C GLY A 81 2.25 -12.31 10.83
N GLY A 82 2.91 -11.29 10.28
CA GLY A 82 3.05 -9.94 10.85
C GLY A 82 4.03 -9.09 10.05
N VAL A 83 4.07 -7.79 10.34
CA VAL A 83 4.91 -6.78 9.68
C VAL A 83 5.77 -6.10 10.74
N ASN A 84 7.10 -6.15 10.60
CA ASN A 84 8.02 -5.42 11.46
C ASN A 84 8.19 -3.98 10.95
N LEU A 85 7.62 -3.00 11.67
CA LEU A 85 7.71 -1.59 11.28
C LEU A 85 9.14 -1.06 11.33
N GLY A 86 10.04 -1.65 12.14
CA GLY A 86 11.45 -1.27 12.19
C GLY A 86 12.19 -1.55 10.88
N GLU A 87 11.78 -2.58 10.12
CA GLU A 87 12.33 -2.87 8.78
C GLU A 87 11.83 -1.87 7.73
N LEU A 88 10.79 -1.10 8.04
CA LEU A 88 10.18 -0.09 7.17
C LEU A 88 10.60 1.34 7.53
N GLY A 89 11.55 1.51 8.47
CA GLY A 89 11.98 2.82 8.97
C GLY A 89 11.07 3.42 10.06
N GLY A 90 10.14 2.63 10.60
CA GLY A 90 9.26 3.00 11.71
C GLY A 90 9.79 2.61 13.10
N SER A 91 8.88 2.48 14.05
CA SER A 91 9.18 2.00 15.41
C SER A 91 9.55 0.51 15.43
N ASP A 92 10.39 0.08 16.37
CA ASP A 92 10.68 -1.34 16.63
C ASP A 92 9.45 -2.05 17.24
N LYS A 93 8.48 -2.35 16.39
CA LYS A 93 7.18 -2.93 16.72
C LYS A 93 6.73 -3.83 15.58
N THR A 94 6.26 -5.02 15.90
CA THR A 94 5.58 -5.90 14.96
C THR A 94 4.07 -5.70 15.07
N ILE A 95 3.41 -5.51 13.93
CA ILE A 95 1.95 -5.45 13.83
C ILE A 95 1.41 -6.61 13.00
N ARG A 96 0.11 -6.85 13.09
CA ARG A 96 -0.65 -7.73 12.20
C ARG A 96 -1.75 -6.94 11.54
N LEU A 97 -1.97 -7.17 10.26
CA LEU A 97 -3.07 -6.57 9.52
C LEU A 97 -4.24 -7.55 9.48
N HIS A 98 -5.40 -7.10 9.94
CA HIS A 98 -6.66 -7.78 9.71
C HIS A 98 -7.40 -7.06 8.57
N VAL A 99 -7.63 -7.80 7.49
CA VAL A 99 -8.17 -7.28 6.22
C VAL A 99 -9.47 -8.02 5.95
N GLU A 100 -10.57 -7.29 5.79
CA GLU A 100 -11.83 -7.90 5.36
C GLU A 100 -11.93 -7.98 3.83
N SER A 101 -12.89 -8.77 3.35
CA SER A 101 -13.06 -9.00 1.91
C SER A 101 -13.33 -7.72 1.11
N LYS A 102 -13.94 -6.71 1.74
CA LYS A 102 -14.26 -5.42 1.11
C LYS A 102 -12.98 -4.66 0.76
N GLU A 103 -12.10 -4.45 1.73
CA GLU A 103 -10.83 -3.74 1.56
C GLU A 103 -9.92 -4.52 0.61
N ASN A 104 -9.86 -5.85 0.75
CA ASN A 104 -9.09 -6.68 -0.19
C ASN A 104 -9.59 -6.49 -1.64
N THR A 105 -10.90 -6.40 -1.85
CA THR A 105 -11.48 -6.15 -3.18
C THR A 105 -11.14 -4.77 -3.72
N GLN A 106 -11.21 -3.72 -2.88
CA GLN A 106 -10.86 -2.36 -3.29
C GLN A 106 -9.38 -2.25 -3.66
N ILE A 107 -8.48 -2.82 -2.85
CA ILE A 107 -7.04 -2.82 -3.09
C ILE A 107 -6.70 -3.58 -4.37
N ASN A 108 -7.27 -4.78 -4.57
CA ASN A 108 -7.08 -5.55 -5.81
C ASN A 108 -7.59 -4.80 -7.05
N THR A 109 -8.69 -4.06 -6.91
CA THR A 109 -9.23 -3.23 -8.00
C THR A 109 -8.29 -2.09 -8.34
N ALA A 110 -7.75 -1.39 -7.34
CA ALA A 110 -6.79 -0.31 -7.52
C ALA A 110 -5.50 -0.77 -8.21
N LEU A 111 -4.89 -1.85 -7.71
CA LEU A 111 -3.69 -2.44 -8.31
C LEU A 111 -3.93 -2.84 -9.77
N LYS A 112 -5.08 -3.45 -10.06
CA LYS A 112 -5.46 -3.83 -11.42
C LYS A 112 -5.62 -2.61 -12.33
N TYR A 113 -6.29 -1.55 -11.87
CA TYR A 113 -6.48 -0.35 -12.67
C TYR A 113 -5.16 0.37 -12.96
N PHE A 114 -4.27 0.44 -11.98
CA PHE A 114 -2.92 0.94 -12.21
C PHE A 114 -2.13 0.06 -13.18
N ALA A 115 -2.17 -1.26 -13.04
CA ALA A 115 -1.46 -2.15 -13.95
C ALA A 115 -1.96 -2.07 -15.42
N LEU A 116 -3.24 -1.74 -15.64
CA LEU A 116 -3.82 -1.63 -16.98
C LEU A 116 -3.57 -0.28 -17.65
N SER A 117 -3.54 0.80 -16.87
CA SER A 117 -3.48 2.17 -17.37
C SER A 117 -2.79 3.07 -16.34
N PRO A 118 -1.49 2.86 -16.07
CA PRO A 118 -0.78 3.61 -15.04
C PRO A 118 -0.70 5.11 -15.35
N GLU A 119 -0.70 5.48 -16.64
CA GLU A 119 -0.67 6.86 -17.12
C GLU A 119 -1.93 7.68 -16.80
N ASP A 120 -3.05 7.00 -16.50
CA ASP A 120 -4.29 7.67 -16.12
C ASP A 120 -4.26 8.14 -14.66
N HIS A 121 -3.31 7.67 -13.85
CA HIS A 121 -3.20 8.03 -12.43
C HIS A 121 -2.44 9.34 -12.25
N ALA A 122 -2.91 10.19 -11.34
CA ALA A 122 -2.23 11.44 -10.97
C ALA A 122 -0.78 11.17 -10.50
N ALA A 123 -0.54 10.05 -9.82
CA ALA A 123 0.78 9.60 -9.43
C ALA A 123 1.77 9.45 -10.60
N ALA A 124 1.30 9.24 -11.83
CA ALA A 124 2.15 9.03 -13.01
C ALA A 124 3.09 10.21 -13.28
N GLU A 125 2.68 11.44 -12.94
CA GLU A 125 3.52 12.64 -13.13
C GLU A 125 4.82 12.61 -12.32
N ARG A 126 4.95 11.68 -11.36
CA ARG A 126 6.11 11.54 -10.47
C ARG A 126 7.17 10.56 -10.96
N PHE A 127 6.86 9.78 -12.00
CA PHE A 127 7.70 8.69 -12.48
C PHE A 127 8.00 8.87 -13.96
N ASP A 128 9.19 8.46 -14.39
CA ASP A 128 9.44 8.35 -15.83
C ASP A 128 8.75 7.11 -16.44
N GLU A 129 8.80 6.97 -17.76
CA GLU A 129 8.11 5.88 -18.48
C GLU A 129 8.60 4.49 -18.06
N ASP A 130 9.90 4.34 -17.80
CA ASP A 130 10.50 3.06 -17.41
C ASP A 130 10.08 2.70 -15.98
N GLU A 131 10.16 3.67 -15.04
CA GLU A 131 9.70 3.52 -13.66
C GLU A 131 8.19 3.22 -13.60
N LEU A 132 7.38 3.91 -14.40
CA LEU A 132 5.93 3.74 -14.41
C LEU A 132 5.53 2.35 -14.93
N SER A 133 6.19 1.87 -16.00
CA SER A 133 5.99 0.52 -16.53
C SER A 133 6.38 -0.54 -15.49
N GLU A 134 7.49 -0.35 -14.78
CA GLU A 134 7.92 -1.27 -13.73
C GLU A 134 6.91 -1.32 -12.57
N LEU A 135 6.41 -0.16 -12.12
CA LEU A 135 5.39 -0.10 -11.07
C LEU A 135 4.08 -0.77 -11.49
N ALA A 136 3.70 -0.69 -12.78
CA ALA A 136 2.52 -1.36 -13.32
C ALA A 136 2.69 -2.89 -13.26
N ASP A 137 3.83 -3.41 -13.70
CA ASP A 137 4.16 -4.85 -13.64
C ASP A 137 4.20 -5.35 -12.19
N LEU A 138 4.79 -4.57 -11.28
CA LEU A 138 4.84 -4.89 -9.85
C LEU A 138 3.45 -4.88 -9.22
N SER A 139 2.56 -3.98 -9.64
CA SER A 139 1.19 -3.92 -9.14
C SER A 139 0.40 -5.19 -9.48
N GLU A 140 0.56 -5.72 -10.70
CA GLU A 140 -0.08 -6.99 -11.08
C GLU A 140 0.53 -8.19 -10.36
N GLN A 141 1.85 -8.23 -10.19
CA GLN A 141 2.51 -9.29 -9.41
C GLN A 141 2.07 -9.29 -7.95
N LEU A 142 1.99 -8.10 -7.35
CA LEU A 142 1.56 -7.92 -5.97
C LEU A 142 0.10 -8.31 -5.77
N ARG A 143 -0.77 -8.02 -6.76
CA ARG A 143 -2.16 -8.49 -6.80
C ARG A 143 -2.22 -10.02 -6.64
N GLY A 144 -1.35 -10.75 -7.33
CA GLY A 144 -1.24 -12.21 -7.22
C GLY A 144 -0.77 -12.72 -5.86
N GLN A 145 -0.11 -11.89 -5.03
CA GLN A 145 0.26 -12.26 -3.65
C GLN A 145 -0.93 -12.15 -2.69
N LEU A 146 -1.91 -11.30 -3.01
CA LEU A 146 -3.06 -11.04 -2.15
C LEU A 146 -4.17 -12.10 -2.30
N ASP A 147 -4.28 -12.75 -3.46
CA ASP A 147 -5.19 -13.88 -3.72
C ASP A 147 -4.90 -15.10 -2.82
#